data_AF-A0AAJ7UGX6-F1
#
_entry.id   AF-A0AAJ7UGX6-F1
#
_cell.length_a   1.000
_cell.length_b   1.000
_cell.length_c   1.000
_cell.angle_alpha   90.00
_cell.angle_beta   90.00
_cell.angle_gamma   90.00
#
_symmetry.space_group_name_H-M   'P 1'
#
loop_
_entity.id
_entity.type
_entity.pdbx_description
1 polymer ?
#
loop_
_entity_poly.entity_id
_entity_poly.type
_entity_poly.pdbx_seq_one_letter_code
_entity_poly.pdbx_strand_id
1 'polypeptide(L)'
;MAAPSEKETTQGRGSGLGSVPGSVPGSSSAAKAPGAPKPCRACTDFTSWMKAQRKEKGAAAGSAATEEAEQRRAAAAAAAAAECPADREELGRSTWTFLHTMAAYYPEQPSAQQRRDMGELVRLFSRFYPCEDCAKDMRESR
;
A
#
# COMPACT_ATOMS: atom_id res chain seq x y z
N MET A 1 -33.36 -2.40 47.33
CA MET A 1 -33.88 -1.52 46.27
C MET A 1 -34.30 -2.42 45.13
N ALA A 2 -35.61 -2.52 44.93
CA ALA A 2 -36.25 -3.38 43.93
C ALA A 2 -36.32 -2.66 42.58
N ALA A 3 -36.21 -3.42 41.49
CA ALA A 3 -36.61 -3.00 40.16
C ALA A 3 -37.24 -4.21 39.43
N PRO A 4 -38.50 -4.13 39.01
CA PRO A 4 -39.08 -4.98 37.98
C PRO A 4 -39.41 -4.18 36.70
N SER A 5 -39.35 -4.83 35.53
CA SER A 5 -40.28 -4.67 34.38
C SER A 5 -39.70 -5.45 33.18
N GLU A 6 -40.30 -6.58 32.76
CA GLU A 6 -41.30 -6.72 31.67
C GLU A 6 -40.62 -7.19 30.35
N LYS A 7 -40.71 -8.47 29.93
CA LYS A 7 -41.70 -9.10 28.98
C LYS A 7 -42.18 -8.12 27.89
N GLU A 8 -42.17 -8.43 26.59
CA GLU A 8 -42.53 -9.67 25.90
C GLU A 8 -42.22 -9.60 24.39
N THR A 9 -42.26 -10.76 23.75
CA THR A 9 -42.80 -11.04 22.41
C THR A 9 -42.00 -10.78 21.11
N THR A 10 -41.77 -11.93 20.48
CA THR A 10 -41.36 -12.30 19.13
C THR A 10 -42.17 -11.67 17.99
N GLN A 11 -41.56 -11.57 16.80
CA GLN A 11 -41.94 -12.32 15.57
C GLN A 11 -41.61 -11.54 14.28
N GLY A 12 -41.09 -12.23 13.26
CA GLY A 12 -41.26 -11.78 11.87
C GLY A 12 -40.10 -12.03 10.89
N ARG A 13 -40.12 -13.20 10.26
CA ARG A 13 -39.46 -13.60 8.99
C ARG A 13 -39.45 -12.50 7.90
N GLY A 14 -38.42 -12.54 7.04
CA GLY A 14 -38.47 -11.96 5.70
C GLY A 14 -37.22 -12.19 4.88
N SER A 15 -37.21 -13.26 4.08
CA SER A 15 -36.23 -13.52 3.01
C SER A 15 -36.31 -12.44 1.93
N GLY A 16 -35.16 -12.00 1.41
CA GLY A 16 -35.08 -11.07 0.29
C GLY A 16 -33.75 -11.18 -0.45
N LEU A 17 -33.62 -12.24 -1.26
CA LEU A 17 -32.66 -12.30 -2.36
C LEU A 17 -33.04 -11.20 -3.36
N GLY A 18 -32.14 -10.24 -3.59
CA GLY A 18 -32.34 -9.14 -4.54
C GLY A 18 -31.07 -8.93 -5.36
N SER A 19 -31.07 -9.51 -6.55
CA SER A 19 -30.04 -9.46 -7.59
C SER A 19 -29.47 -8.07 -7.83
N VAL A 20 -28.14 -7.97 -7.88
CA VAL A 20 -27.42 -6.89 -8.56
C VAL A 20 -27.55 -7.08 -10.08
N PRO A 21 -28.16 -6.15 -10.84
CA PRO A 21 -28.03 -6.15 -12.28
C PRO A 21 -26.70 -5.51 -12.66
N GLY A 22 -25.87 -6.27 -13.36
CA GLY A 22 -24.69 -5.74 -14.01
C GLY A 22 -25.05 -4.84 -15.20
N SER A 23 -24.10 -3.97 -15.54
CA SER A 23 -23.70 -3.56 -16.90
C SER A 23 -23.31 -2.08 -16.90
N VAL A 24 -22.00 -1.86 -16.90
CA VAL A 24 -21.40 -0.63 -17.42
C VAL A 24 -21.68 -0.53 -18.91
N PRO A 25 -22.08 0.66 -19.39
CA PRO A 25 -21.38 1.20 -20.54
C PRO A 25 -21.11 2.70 -20.39
N GLY A 26 -20.08 3.17 -21.09
CA GLY A 26 -20.06 4.53 -21.61
C GLY A 26 -19.18 5.51 -20.85
N SER A 27 -17.95 5.62 -21.36
CA SER A 27 -17.12 6.82 -21.32
C SER A 27 -17.95 8.08 -21.64
N SER A 28 -17.96 9.04 -20.73
CA SER A 28 -18.16 10.46 -21.03
C SER A 28 -17.58 11.29 -19.89
N SER A 29 -16.74 12.25 -20.25
CA SER A 29 -16.03 13.17 -19.36
C SER A 29 -16.92 13.70 -18.24
N ALA A 30 -16.60 13.34 -16.99
CA ALA A 30 -17.24 13.89 -15.81
C ALA A 30 -16.32 14.93 -15.17
N ALA A 31 -16.85 16.15 -15.07
CA ALA A 31 -16.26 17.26 -14.33
C ALA A 31 -15.86 16.83 -12.90
N LYS A 32 -14.68 17.29 -12.47
CA LYS A 32 -14.04 16.91 -11.22
C LYS A 32 -14.85 17.42 -10.01
N ALA A 33 -15.46 16.49 -9.26
CA ALA A 33 -16.04 16.77 -7.96
C ALA A 33 -14.95 17.19 -6.94
N PRO A 34 -15.21 18.13 -6.02
CA PRO A 34 -14.29 18.48 -4.95
C PRO A 34 -14.26 17.33 -3.94
N GLY A 35 -13.15 16.58 -3.90
CA GLY A 35 -12.97 15.44 -3.00
C GLY A 35 -12.43 14.16 -3.66
N ALA A 36 -12.25 14.14 -4.98
CA ALA A 36 -11.59 13.00 -5.63
C ALA A 36 -10.14 12.85 -5.13
N PRO A 37 -9.70 11.65 -4.68
CA PRO A 37 -8.34 11.44 -4.21
C PRO A 37 -7.38 11.77 -5.35
N LYS A 38 -6.41 12.66 -5.06
CA LYS A 38 -5.34 12.95 -6.01
C LYS A 38 -4.61 11.63 -6.30
N PRO A 39 -4.29 11.32 -7.57
CA PRO A 39 -3.55 10.10 -7.88
C PRO A 39 -2.22 10.16 -7.12
N CYS A 40 -2.07 9.27 -6.14
CA CYS A 40 -0.92 9.25 -5.24
C CYS A 40 0.19 8.44 -5.91
N ARG A 41 1.43 8.92 -5.89
CA ARG A 41 2.56 8.20 -6.48
C ARG A 41 2.75 6.81 -5.85
N ALA A 42 2.43 6.66 -4.57
CA ALA A 42 2.47 5.36 -3.89
C ALA A 42 1.33 4.40 -4.34
N CYS A 43 0.29 4.92 -4.99
CA CYS A 43 -0.91 4.19 -5.42
C CYS A 43 -0.92 3.92 -6.92
N THR A 44 -0.04 4.57 -7.70
CA THR A 44 0.03 4.46 -9.16
C THR A 44 1.45 4.14 -9.60
N ASP A 45 1.65 2.96 -10.19
CA ASP A 45 2.96 2.54 -10.63
C ASP A 45 3.40 3.28 -11.90
N PHE A 46 4.69 3.60 -12.01
CA PHE A 46 5.28 4.24 -13.19
C PHE A 46 4.99 3.47 -14.49
N THR A 47 4.85 2.14 -14.40
CA THR A 47 4.45 1.27 -15.52
C THR A 47 3.03 1.54 -16.00
N SER A 48 2.11 1.85 -15.09
CA SER A 48 0.73 2.21 -15.44
C SER A 48 0.68 3.55 -16.19
N TRP A 49 1.53 4.50 -15.81
CA TRP A 49 1.71 5.78 -16.50
C TRP A 49 2.36 5.60 -17.88
N MET A 50 3.41 4.79 -17.99
CA MET A 50 4.12 4.55 -19.26
C MET A 50 3.27 3.77 -20.28
N LYS A 51 2.47 2.80 -19.82
CA LYS A 51 1.51 2.08 -20.68
C LYS A 51 0.39 2.99 -21.19
N ALA A 52 -0.08 3.94 -20.37
CA ALA A 52 -1.04 4.95 -20.81
C ALA A 52 -0.45 5.85 -21.91
N GLN A 53 0.83 6.22 -21.80
CA GLN A 53 1.51 7.06 -22.80
C GLN A 53 1.86 6.32 -24.12
N ARG A 54 2.25 5.03 -24.05
CA ARG A 54 2.45 4.18 -25.26
C ARG A 54 1.15 3.92 -26.02
N LYS A 55 0.00 3.96 -25.36
CA LYS A 55 -1.31 3.85 -26.01
C LYS A 55 -1.66 5.08 -26.86
N GLU A 56 -1.00 6.22 -26.61
CA GLU A 56 -1.16 7.46 -27.38
C GLU A 56 -0.10 7.68 -28.47
N LYS A 57 1.04 7.00 -28.40
CA LYS A 57 2.08 7.04 -29.46
C LYS A 57 2.50 5.63 -29.83
N GLY A 58 2.09 5.18 -31.02
CA GLY A 58 2.39 3.86 -31.57
C GLY A 58 3.88 3.50 -31.50
N ALA A 59 4.16 2.26 -31.08
CA ALA A 59 5.51 1.79 -30.77
C ALA A 59 6.29 1.34 -32.03
N ALA A 60 7.50 1.87 -32.20
CA ALA A 60 8.52 1.32 -33.10
C ALA A 60 9.36 0.27 -32.34
N ALA A 61 9.40 -0.95 -32.88
CA ALA A 61 10.14 -2.09 -32.32
C ALA A 61 11.41 -2.32 -33.16
N GLY A 62 12.58 -2.31 -32.52
CA GLY A 62 13.84 -2.55 -33.23
C GLY A 62 15.12 -2.48 -32.41
N SER A 63 15.10 -2.89 -31.13
CA SER A 63 16.34 -3.15 -30.35
C SER A 63 16.09 -3.96 -29.06
N ALA A 64 14.91 -4.56 -28.90
CA ALA A 64 14.47 -5.11 -27.61
C ALA A 64 15.08 -6.49 -27.30
N ALA A 65 15.47 -7.29 -28.30
CA ALA A 65 15.69 -8.73 -28.10
C ALA A 65 16.91 -9.08 -27.24
N THR A 66 18.01 -8.32 -27.33
CA THR A 66 19.23 -8.56 -26.53
C THR A 66 19.11 -8.02 -25.11
N GLU A 67 18.53 -6.82 -24.95
CA GLU A 67 18.26 -6.22 -23.64
C GLU A 67 17.22 -7.02 -22.84
N GLU A 68 16.19 -7.55 -23.52
CA GLU A 68 15.14 -8.34 -22.88
C GLU A 68 15.65 -9.71 -22.41
N ALA A 69 16.66 -10.29 -23.08
CA ALA A 69 17.31 -11.52 -22.65
C ALA A 69 18.23 -11.31 -21.44
N GLU A 70 18.94 -10.18 -21.40
CA GLU A 70 19.78 -9.80 -20.26
C GLU A 70 18.94 -9.43 -19.03
N GLN A 71 17.85 -8.68 -19.24
CA GLN A 71 16.86 -8.37 -18.19
C GLN A 71 16.17 -9.64 -17.66
N ARG A 72 15.89 -10.64 -18.49
CA ARG A 72 15.34 -11.93 -18.03
C ARG A 72 16.33 -12.73 -17.19
N ARG A 73 17.63 -12.69 -17.51
CA ARG A 73 18.67 -13.33 -16.69
C ARG A 73 18.90 -12.60 -15.37
N ALA A 74 18.90 -11.27 -15.38
CA ALA A 74 18.96 -10.46 -14.17
C ALA A 74 17.71 -10.67 -13.28
N ALA A 75 16.52 -10.75 -13.88
CA ALA A 75 15.29 -11.07 -13.17
C ALA A 75 15.27 -12.49 -12.61
N ALA A 76 15.84 -13.47 -13.33
CA ALA A 76 15.96 -14.84 -12.84
C ALA A 76 16.99 -14.96 -11.70
N ALA A 77 18.11 -14.22 -11.77
CA ALA A 77 19.08 -14.14 -10.69
C ALA A 77 18.50 -13.43 -9.46
N ALA A 78 17.71 -12.37 -9.66
CA ALA A 78 16.98 -11.70 -8.59
C ALA A 78 15.87 -12.58 -7.98
N ALA A 79 15.19 -13.38 -8.80
CA ALA A 79 14.20 -14.35 -8.34
C ALA A 79 14.85 -15.51 -7.55
N ALA A 80 16.05 -15.95 -7.94
CA ALA A 80 16.82 -16.93 -7.17
C ALA A 80 17.38 -16.33 -5.87
N ALA A 81 17.78 -15.06 -5.88
CA ALA A 81 18.14 -14.33 -4.66
C ALA A 81 16.95 -14.14 -3.71
N ALA A 82 15.72 -14.05 -4.25
CA ALA A 82 14.49 -13.97 -3.47
C ALA A 82 14.14 -15.26 -2.71
N GLU A 83 14.83 -16.38 -2.95
CA GLU A 83 14.70 -17.58 -2.10
C GLU A 83 15.40 -17.43 -0.74
N CYS A 84 16.29 -16.44 -0.60
CA CYS A 84 16.88 -16.04 0.66
C CYS A 84 16.22 -14.74 1.19
N PRO A 85 16.04 -14.59 2.52
CA PRO A 85 15.64 -13.30 3.07
C PRO A 85 16.69 -12.22 2.76
N ALA A 86 16.25 -10.97 2.66
CA ALA A 86 17.10 -9.81 2.36
C ALA A 86 18.33 -9.73 3.28
N ASP A 87 19.48 -9.35 2.71
CA ASP A 87 20.67 -9.07 3.50
C ASP A 87 20.54 -7.75 4.30
N ARG A 88 21.52 -7.46 5.16
CA ARG A 88 21.51 -6.28 6.03
C ARG A 88 21.35 -4.97 5.25
N GLU A 89 21.98 -4.85 4.10
CA GLU A 89 22.01 -3.61 3.30
C GLU A 89 20.70 -3.42 2.54
N GLU A 90 20.20 -4.48 1.89
CA GLU A 90 18.90 -4.47 1.22
C GLU A 90 17.76 -4.24 2.21
N LEU A 91 17.81 -4.90 3.37
CA LEU A 91 16.86 -4.71 4.46
C LEU A 91 16.89 -3.25 4.96
N GLY A 92 18.08 -2.68 5.16
CA GLY A 92 18.27 -1.29 5.58
C GLY A 92 17.69 -0.30 4.57
N ARG A 93 18.01 -0.45 3.28
CA ARG A 93 17.51 0.41 2.19
C ARG A 93 16.00 0.34 2.04
N SER A 94 15.43 -0.87 2.10
CA SER A 94 13.99 -1.09 2.02
C SER A 94 13.26 -0.47 3.21
N THR A 95 13.82 -0.66 4.41
CA THR A 95 13.33 -0.05 5.64
C THR A 95 13.32 1.48 5.56
N TRP A 96 14.43 2.08 5.13
CA TRP A 96 14.55 3.53 5.04
C TRP A 96 13.57 4.12 4.02
N THR A 97 13.39 3.43 2.90
CA THR A 97 12.38 3.78 1.89
C THR A 97 10.97 3.77 2.48
N PHE A 98 10.63 2.74 3.25
CA PHE A 98 9.35 2.65 3.95
C PHE A 98 9.16 3.82 4.94
N LEU A 99 10.14 4.05 5.83
CA LEU A 99 10.07 5.09 6.86
C LEU A 99 9.92 6.49 6.24
N HIS A 100 10.71 6.81 5.21
CA HIS A 100 10.60 8.10 4.54
C HIS A 100 9.30 8.28 3.77
N THR A 101 8.83 7.22 3.11
CA THR A 101 7.53 7.28 2.41
C THR A 101 6.43 7.51 3.42
N MET A 102 6.41 6.77 4.54
CA MET A 102 5.44 6.99 5.60
C MET A 102 5.50 8.40 6.17
N ALA A 103 6.70 8.95 6.42
CA ALA A 103 6.88 10.31 6.89
C ALA A 103 6.38 11.36 5.89
N ALA A 104 6.60 11.16 4.59
CA ALA A 104 6.13 12.05 3.53
C ALA A 104 4.60 12.12 3.42
N TYR A 105 3.89 11.08 3.87
CA TYR A 105 2.42 11.05 3.92
C TYR A 105 1.87 11.34 5.32
N TYR A 106 2.73 11.60 6.31
CA TYR A 106 2.28 11.98 7.64
C TYR A 106 1.63 13.38 7.58
N PRO A 107 0.45 13.59 8.19
CA PRO A 107 -0.25 14.88 8.08
C PRO A 107 0.55 16.02 8.70
N GLU A 108 0.48 17.20 8.07
CA GLU A 108 1.03 18.46 8.64
C GLU A 108 0.44 18.79 10.02
N GLN A 109 -0.84 18.45 10.23
CA GLN A 109 -1.55 18.65 11.50
C GLN A 109 -2.10 17.30 12.01
N PRO A 110 -1.25 16.47 12.66
CA PRO A 110 -1.67 15.17 13.14
C PRO A 110 -2.50 15.30 14.41
N SER A 111 -3.50 14.43 14.57
CA SER A 111 -4.25 14.29 15.81
C SER A 111 -3.36 13.79 16.96
N ALA A 112 -3.81 13.97 18.21
CA ALA A 112 -3.08 13.45 19.36
C ALA A 112 -2.90 11.93 19.30
N GLN A 113 -3.87 11.21 18.72
CA GLN A 113 -3.77 9.77 18.53
C GLN A 113 -2.72 9.42 17.46
N GLN A 114 -2.72 10.09 16.31
CA GLN A 114 -1.73 9.86 15.25
C GLN A 114 -0.29 10.11 15.71
N ARG A 115 -0.06 11.08 16.60
CA ARG A 115 1.26 11.31 17.21
C ARG A 115 1.68 10.16 18.12
N ARG A 116 0.77 9.68 18.96
CA ARG A 116 1.02 8.52 19.85
C ARG A 116 1.29 7.26 19.04
N ASP A 117 0.47 6.98 18.04
CA ASP A 117 0.60 5.79 17.20
C ASP A 117 1.90 5.80 16.40
N MET A 118 2.30 6.96 15.87
CA MET A 118 3.58 7.08 15.17
C MET A 118 4.77 6.84 16.12
N GLY A 119 4.72 7.39 17.34
CA GLY A 119 5.74 7.13 18.35
C GLY A 119 5.82 5.65 18.75
N GLU A 120 4.66 5.01 18.91
CA GLU A 120 4.55 3.59 19.22
C GLU A 120 5.05 2.70 18.08
N LEU A 121 4.74 3.05 16.83
CA LEU A 121 5.28 2.36 15.65
C LEU A 121 6.80 2.38 15.66
N VAL A 122 7.43 3.55 15.82
CA VAL A 122 8.89 3.66 15.85
C VAL A 122 9.47 2.88 17.05
N ARG A 123 8.77 2.88 18.20
CA ARG A 123 9.13 2.08 19.39
C ARG A 123 9.15 0.58 19.08
N LEU A 124 8.05 0.05 18.57
CA LEU A 124 7.93 -1.37 18.25
C LEU A 124 8.85 -1.78 17.10
N PHE A 125 9.01 -0.92 16.09
CA PHE A 125 9.91 -1.14 14.96
C PHE A 125 11.33 -1.44 15.44
N SER A 126 11.86 -0.62 16.35
CA SER A 126 13.20 -0.83 16.92
C SER A 126 13.35 -2.08 17.80
N ARG A 127 12.26 -2.72 18.23
CA ARG A 127 12.28 -3.96 19.02
C ARG A 127 12.22 -5.22 18.16
N PHE A 128 11.59 -5.13 17.00
CA PHE A 128 11.39 -6.25 16.08
C PHE A 128 12.28 -6.17 14.83
N TYR A 129 13.24 -5.24 14.79
CA TYR A 129 14.13 -5.12 13.64
C TYR A 129 15.07 -6.33 13.55
N PRO A 130 15.16 -7.04 12.40
CA PRO A 130 15.88 -8.32 12.29
C PRO A 130 17.41 -8.29 12.48
N CYS A 131 18.00 -7.12 12.69
CA CYS A 131 19.43 -6.93 12.98
C CYS A 131 19.58 -6.38 14.41
N GLU A 132 20.13 -7.17 15.35
CA GLU A 132 20.18 -6.78 16.78
C GLU A 132 21.03 -5.53 17.03
N ASP A 133 22.22 -5.42 16.44
CA ASP A 133 23.07 -4.22 16.61
C ASP A 133 22.35 -2.98 16.07
N CYS A 134 21.76 -3.07 14.88
CA CYS A 134 20.98 -2.00 14.28
C CYS A 134 19.76 -1.63 15.14
N ALA A 135 19.10 -2.64 15.72
CA ALA A 135 17.92 -2.48 16.57
C ALA A 135 18.30 -1.77 17.88
N LYS A 136 19.45 -2.10 18.46
CA LYS A 136 20.01 -1.45 19.63
C LYS A 136 20.31 0.02 19.35
N ASP A 137 21.00 0.31 18.25
CA ASP A 137 21.31 1.70 17.86
C ASP A 137 20.04 2.55 17.72
N MET A 138 18.98 2.02 17.09
CA MET A 138 17.68 2.70 16.97
C MET A 138 16.95 2.93 18.31
N ARG A 139 17.29 2.17 19.36
CA ARG A 139 16.71 2.35 20.71
C ARG A 139 17.50 3.39 21.51
N GLU A 140 18.81 3.46 21.30
CA GLU A 140 19.71 4.37 21.99
C GLU A 140 19.67 5.80 21.40
N SER A 141 19.41 5.93 20.10
CA SER A 141 19.34 7.22 19.40
C SER A 141 18.03 8.00 19.62
N ARG A 142 17.39 7.88 20.78
CA ARG A 142 16.09 8.50 21.09
C ARG A 142 16.19 9.73 21.98
#